data_AF-A0A970I1V6-F1
#
_entry.id   AF-A0A970I1V6-F1
#
_cell.length_a   1.000
_cell.length_b   1.000
_cell.length_c   1.000
_cell.angle_alpha   90.00
_cell.angle_beta   90.00
_cell.angle_gamma   90.00
#
_symmetry.space_group_name_H-M   'P 1'
#
loop_
_entity.id
_entity.type
_entity.pdbx_description
1 polymer ?
#
loop_
_entity_poly.entity_id
_entity_poly.type
_entity_poly.pdbx_seq_one_letter_code
_entity_poly.pdbx_strand_id
1 'polypeptide(L)'
;MNIYKQLKTMHYLKNRILVLMSCLISVFNLGARNGDPSYLKYLDHPWVDSVMKSMSAEQRVGQLIWVAACANGDLEHEAWLTDMIRDQAIGGLVFVQGEALRQAEMINYYQKISKVPLMIMTDTESGPGIRLSGIEK
;
A
#
# COMPACT_ATOMS: atom_id res chain seq x y z
N MET A 1 -63.45 -3.67 -28.66
CA MET A 1 -62.25 -4.45 -29.04
C MET A 1 -60.95 -3.62 -29.15
N ASN A 2 -61.00 -2.28 -29.20
CA ASN A 2 -59.83 -1.41 -29.46
C ASN A 2 -58.98 -1.08 -28.21
N ILE A 3 -59.62 -0.88 -27.06
CA ILE A 3 -58.95 -0.42 -25.82
C ILE A 3 -58.04 -1.51 -25.22
N TYR A 4 -58.49 -2.77 -25.25
CA TYR A 4 -57.69 -3.90 -24.75
C TYR A 4 -56.42 -4.15 -25.57
N LYS A 5 -56.48 -3.97 -26.90
CA LYS A 5 -55.29 -4.04 -27.76
C LYS A 5 -54.32 -2.89 -27.45
N GLN A 6 -54.80 -1.66 -27.27
CA GLN A 6 -53.95 -0.52 -26.87
C GLN A 6 -53.27 -0.73 -25.52
N LEU A 7 -54.01 -1.21 -24.50
CA LEU A 7 -53.44 -1.51 -23.18
C LEU A 7 -52.34 -2.58 -23.25
N LYS A 8 -52.55 -3.63 -24.05
CA LYS A 8 -51.56 -4.70 -24.24
C LYS A 8 -50.32 -4.20 -24.98
N THR A 9 -50.49 -3.34 -26.00
CA THR A 9 -49.38 -2.70 -26.71
C THR A 9 -48.58 -1.76 -25.82
N MET A 10 -49.25 -0.96 -24.97
CA MET A 10 -48.59 -0.08 -24.01
C MET A 10 -47.80 -0.86 -22.94
N HIS A 11 -48.37 -1.96 -22.44
CA HIS A 11 -47.69 -2.85 -21.49
C HIS A 11 -46.44 -3.50 -22.11
N TYR A 12 -46.54 -3.94 -23.36
CA TYR A 12 -45.43 -4.52 -24.10
C TYR A 12 -44.31 -3.48 -24.38
N LEU A 13 -44.69 -2.25 -24.75
CA LEU A 13 -43.74 -1.15 -24.97
C LEU A 13 -43.00 -0.77 -23.69
N LYS A 14 -43.71 -0.69 -22.55
CA LYS A 14 -43.12 -0.39 -21.23
C LYS A 14 -42.09 -1.44 -20.81
N ASN A 15 -42.40 -2.73 -21.01
CA ASN A 15 -41.46 -3.81 -20.68
C ASN A 15 -40.22 -3.79 -21.59
N ARG A 16 -40.35 -3.45 -22.88
CA ARG A 16 -39.18 -3.30 -23.78
C ARG A 16 -38.28 -2.14 -23.37
N ILE A 17 -38.86 -1.00 -22.98
CA ILE A 17 -38.10 0.15 -22.47
C ILE A 17 -37.36 -0.23 -21.18
N LEU A 18 -38.03 -0.96 -20.28
CA LEU A 18 -37.44 -1.38 -19.00
C LEU A 18 -36.26 -2.36 -19.20
N VAL A 19 -36.39 -3.29 -20.14
CA VAL A 19 -35.31 -4.21 -20.53
C VAL A 19 -34.14 -3.47 -21.19
N LEU A 20 -34.43 -2.50 -22.07
CA LEU A 20 -33.39 -1.67 -22.69
C LEU A 20 -32.66 -0.81 -21.66
N MET A 21 -33.36 -0.21 -20.70
CA MET A 21 -32.75 0.51 -19.59
C MET A 21 -31.90 -0.40 -18.71
N SER A 22 -32.37 -1.62 -18.38
CA SER A 22 -31.55 -2.56 -17.61
C SER A 22 -30.29 -2.98 -18.37
N CYS A 23 -30.37 -3.21 -19.69
CA CYS A 23 -29.20 -3.52 -20.52
C CYS A 23 -28.23 -2.33 -20.59
N LEU A 24 -28.72 -1.10 -20.69
CA LEU A 24 -27.86 0.10 -20.72
C LEU A 24 -27.09 0.28 -19.41
N ILE A 25 -27.74 0.02 -18.27
CA ILE A 25 -27.12 0.11 -16.93
C ILE A 25 -26.04 -0.99 -16.76
N SER A 26 -26.26 -2.19 -17.30
CA SER A 26 -25.27 -3.27 -17.26
C SER A 26 -24.01 -2.95 -18.08
N VAL A 27 -24.15 -2.25 -19.22
CA VAL A 27 -23.00 -1.84 -20.05
C VAL A 27 -22.15 -0.77 -19.36
N PHE A 28 -22.75 0.12 -18.57
CA PHE A 28 -22.01 1.12 -17.79
C PHE A 28 -21.11 0.53 -16.69
N ASN A 29 -21.40 -0.69 -16.22
CA ASN A 29 -20.62 -1.36 -15.16
C ASN A 29 -19.46 -2.22 -15.71
N LEU A 30 -19.33 -2.39 -17.03
CA LEU A 30 -18.24 -3.16 -17.66
C LEU A 30 -16.92 -2.38 -17.75
N GLY A 31 -16.91 -1.10 -17.38
CA GLY A 31 -15.69 -0.31 -17.18
C GLY A 31 -14.99 -0.63 -15.87
N ALA A 32 -14.71 -1.92 -15.59
CA ALA A 32 -13.79 -2.27 -14.52
C ALA A 32 -12.41 -1.71 -14.89
N ARG A 33 -11.98 -0.67 -14.16
CA ARG A 33 -10.68 -0.05 -14.37
C ARG A 33 -9.60 -1.06 -13.98
N ASN A 34 -8.98 -1.69 -14.97
CA ASN A 34 -7.60 -2.17 -14.88
C ASN A 34 -6.71 -0.92 -14.83
N GLY A 35 -6.76 -0.20 -13.71
CA GLY A 35 -5.86 0.93 -13.49
C GLY A 35 -4.48 0.36 -13.20
N ASP A 36 -3.49 0.80 -13.96
CA ASP A 36 -2.09 0.58 -13.62
C ASP A 36 -1.86 0.90 -12.14
N PRO A 37 -1.06 0.09 -11.41
CA PRO A 37 -0.73 0.37 -10.03
C PRO A 37 -0.22 1.82 -9.88
N SER A 38 -0.67 2.48 -8.82
CA SER A 38 -0.42 3.92 -8.61
C SER A 38 1.06 4.28 -8.54
N TYR A 39 1.95 3.32 -8.27
CA TYR A 39 3.40 3.53 -8.25
C TYR A 39 4.03 3.61 -9.65
N LEU A 40 3.38 3.06 -10.69
CA LEU A 40 3.96 3.03 -12.05
C LEU A 40 4.18 4.43 -12.63
N LYS A 41 3.38 5.41 -12.24
CA LYS A 41 3.57 6.83 -12.63
C LYS A 41 4.90 7.44 -12.12
N TYR A 42 5.60 6.75 -11.21
CA TYR A 42 6.87 7.21 -10.65
C TYR A 42 8.10 6.48 -11.20
N LEU A 43 7.95 5.55 -12.15
CA LEU A 43 9.08 4.79 -12.71
C LEU A 43 10.16 5.69 -13.29
N ASP A 44 9.76 6.76 -13.99
CA ASP A 44 10.67 7.75 -14.58
C ASP A 44 10.74 9.06 -13.77
N HIS A 45 10.40 9.01 -12.48
CA HIS A 45 10.34 10.23 -11.68
C HIS A 45 11.75 10.78 -11.44
N PRO A 46 12.02 12.08 -11.71
CA PRO A 46 13.38 12.65 -11.62
C PRO A 46 14.06 12.47 -10.25
N TRP A 47 13.27 12.43 -9.18
CA TRP A 47 13.77 12.14 -7.84
C TRP A 47 14.39 10.74 -7.72
N VAL A 48 13.74 9.71 -8.30
CA VAL A 48 14.25 8.32 -8.27
C VAL A 48 15.59 8.28 -8.98
N ASP A 49 15.66 8.89 -10.16
CA ASP A 49 16.87 9.05 -10.95
C ASP A 49 18.01 9.71 -10.16
N SER A 50 17.72 10.82 -9.49
CA SER A 50 18.69 11.56 -8.68
C SER A 50 19.20 10.73 -7.51
N VAL A 51 18.32 10.05 -6.79
CA VAL A 51 18.68 9.18 -5.67
C VAL A 51 19.56 8.02 -6.17
N MET A 52 19.15 7.33 -7.22
CA MET A 52 19.88 6.19 -7.79
C MET A 52 21.26 6.57 -8.31
N LYS A 53 21.41 7.74 -8.94
CA LYS A 53 22.70 8.26 -9.43
C LYS A 53 23.64 8.70 -8.30
N SER A 54 23.09 9.04 -7.12
CA SER A 54 23.88 9.45 -5.96
C SER A 54 24.46 8.29 -5.15
N MET A 55 24.02 7.05 -5.39
CA MET A 55 24.41 5.88 -4.61
C MET A 55 25.56 5.10 -5.24
N SER A 56 26.44 4.55 -4.41
CA SER A 56 27.43 3.54 -4.84
C SER A 56 26.74 2.21 -5.20
N ALA A 57 27.47 1.31 -5.84
CA ALA A 57 26.95 -0.02 -6.16
C ALA A 57 26.54 -0.79 -4.88
N GLU A 58 27.36 -0.70 -3.83
CA GLU A 58 27.12 -1.33 -2.53
C GLU A 58 25.87 -0.75 -1.86
N GLN A 59 25.69 0.57 -1.90
CA GLN A 59 24.49 1.22 -1.37
C GLN A 59 23.22 0.77 -2.12
N ARG A 60 23.31 0.63 -3.46
CA ARG A 60 22.20 0.09 -4.27
C ARG A 60 21.87 -1.36 -3.92
N VAL A 61 22.88 -2.18 -3.59
CA VAL A 61 22.66 -3.53 -3.06
C VAL A 61 22.03 -3.47 -1.67
N GLY A 62 22.48 -2.56 -0.80
CA GLY A 62 21.89 -2.31 0.51
C GLY A 62 20.39 -2.02 0.44
N GLN A 63 19.95 -1.23 -0.55
CA GLN A 63 18.53 -0.94 -0.76
C GLN A 63 17.66 -2.19 -1.03
N LEU A 64 18.26 -3.31 -1.44
CA LEU A 64 17.56 -4.59 -1.64
C LEU A 64 17.48 -5.45 -0.38
N ILE A 65 18.14 -5.03 0.71
CA ILE A 65 18.24 -5.77 1.96
C ILE A 65 17.30 -5.14 2.99
N TRP A 66 16.45 -5.99 3.58
CA TRP A 66 15.58 -5.62 4.69
C TRP A 66 15.88 -6.46 5.92
N VAL A 67 15.81 -5.82 7.09
CA VAL A 67 16.26 -6.40 8.35
C VAL A 67 15.12 -6.42 9.36
N ALA A 68 15.06 -7.47 10.18
CA ALA A 68 14.09 -7.58 11.25
C ALA A 68 14.39 -6.59 12.39
N ALA A 69 13.37 -5.85 12.82
CA ALA A 69 13.42 -4.93 13.95
C ALA A 69 12.38 -5.34 15.01
N CYS A 70 12.74 -5.17 16.27
CA CYS A 70 11.89 -5.46 17.41
C CYS A 70 11.88 -4.23 18.32
N ALA A 71 10.71 -3.67 18.60
CA ALA A 71 10.57 -2.48 19.46
C ALA A 71 10.55 -2.82 20.96
N ASN A 72 10.94 -4.05 21.29
CA ASN A 72 11.26 -4.54 22.63
C ASN A 72 12.70 -5.11 22.70
N GLY A 73 13.52 -4.85 21.68
CA GLY A 73 14.93 -5.28 21.63
C GLY A 73 15.81 -4.55 22.65
N ASP A 74 17.04 -5.02 22.79
CA ASP A 74 18.04 -4.37 23.63
C ASP A 74 18.79 -3.25 22.87
N LEU A 75 19.57 -2.48 23.63
CA LEU A 75 20.36 -1.37 23.09
C LEU A 75 21.43 -1.84 22.09
N GLU A 76 21.90 -3.08 22.21
CA GLU A 76 22.86 -3.66 21.28
C GLU A 76 22.23 -3.85 19.90
N HIS A 77 21.02 -4.41 19.85
CA HIS A 77 20.27 -4.55 18.60
C HIS A 77 19.94 -3.19 17.97
N GLU A 78 19.55 -2.20 18.78
CA GLU A 78 19.28 -0.85 18.27
C GLU A 78 20.53 -0.14 17.71
N ALA A 79 21.69 -0.35 18.35
CA ALA A 79 22.97 0.14 17.85
C ALA A 79 23.33 -0.55 16.54
N TRP A 80 23.20 -1.87 16.47
CA TRP A 80 23.43 -2.63 15.25
C TRP A 80 22.51 -2.18 14.10
N LEU A 81 21.22 -1.98 14.37
CA LEU A 81 20.28 -1.43 13.38
C LEU A 81 20.72 -0.04 12.90
N THR A 82 21.19 0.81 13.81
CA THR A 82 21.70 2.14 13.48
C THR A 82 22.88 2.05 12.50
N ASP A 83 23.80 1.13 12.73
CA ASP A 83 24.96 0.89 11.86
C ASP A 83 24.53 0.33 10.49
N MET A 84 23.58 -0.63 10.46
CA MET A 84 23.04 -1.15 9.20
C MET A 84 22.38 -0.05 8.36
N ILE A 85 21.65 0.87 8.99
CA ILE A 85 20.99 1.98 8.29
C ILE A 85 22.02 3.00 7.77
N ARG A 86 22.95 3.43 8.63
CA ARG A 86 23.89 4.52 8.30
C ARG A 86 25.01 4.07 7.37
N ASP A 87 25.56 2.90 7.61
CA ASP A 87 26.80 2.46 7.00
C ASP A 87 26.56 1.44 5.89
N GLN A 88 25.58 0.56 6.04
CA GLN A 88 25.23 -0.45 5.02
C GLN A 88 24.08 -0.01 4.09
N ALA A 89 23.46 1.14 4.36
CA ALA A 89 22.39 1.71 3.55
C ALA A 89 21.26 0.71 3.23
N ILE A 90 20.81 -0.05 4.23
CA ILE A 90 19.69 -0.98 4.07
C ILE A 90 18.43 -0.27 3.56
N GLY A 91 17.60 -0.98 2.80
CA GLY A 91 16.40 -0.40 2.18
C GLY A 91 15.18 -0.36 3.09
N GLY A 92 15.18 -1.11 4.19
CA GLY A 92 13.97 -1.23 4.99
C GLY A 92 14.09 -2.10 6.23
N LEU A 93 13.05 -1.99 7.06
CA LEU A 93 12.90 -2.68 8.33
C LEU A 93 11.59 -3.43 8.37
N VAL A 94 11.63 -4.66 8.90
CA VAL A 94 10.45 -5.49 9.15
C VAL A 94 10.23 -5.57 10.66
N PHE A 95 9.23 -4.84 11.16
CA PHE A 95 8.86 -4.85 12.57
C PHE A 95 8.01 -6.07 12.91
N VAL A 96 8.54 -6.89 13.84
CA VAL A 96 7.92 -8.17 14.23
C VAL A 96 7.05 -8.04 15.47
N GLN A 97 7.53 -7.38 16.52
CA GLN A 97 6.77 -7.18 17.76
C GLN A 97 7.29 -5.95 18.52
N GLY A 98 6.41 -5.33 19.31
CA GLY A 98 6.80 -4.36 20.32
C GLY A 98 5.65 -3.48 20.78
N GLU A 99 5.98 -2.42 21.52
CA GLU A 99 5.01 -1.43 21.98
C GLU A 99 4.82 -0.36 20.91
N ALA A 100 3.56 0.06 20.68
CA ALA A 100 3.19 0.92 19.56
C ALA A 100 3.90 2.29 19.59
N LEU A 101 3.96 2.94 20.75
CA LEU A 101 4.63 4.22 20.91
C LEU A 101 6.13 4.07 20.69
N ARG A 102 6.76 3.05 21.31
CA ARG A 102 8.18 2.77 21.13
C ARG A 102 8.53 2.50 19.66
N GLN A 103 7.73 1.72 18.94
CA GLN A 103 7.94 1.47 17.52
C GLN A 103 7.85 2.77 16.70
N ALA A 104 6.90 3.65 17.01
CA ALA A 104 6.78 4.95 16.33
C ALA A 104 8.02 5.84 16.58
N GLU A 105 8.54 5.87 17.81
CA GLU A 105 9.77 6.59 18.14
C GLU A 105 10.98 6.04 17.37
N MET A 106 11.12 4.71 17.31
CA MET A 106 12.19 4.06 16.56
C MET A 106 12.09 4.35 15.07
N ILE A 107 10.89 4.27 14.48
CA ILE A 107 10.67 4.63 13.07
C ILE A 107 11.09 6.08 12.82
N ASN A 108 10.67 7.02 13.66
CA ASN A 108 11.04 8.44 13.51
C ASN A 108 12.55 8.64 13.58
N TYR A 109 13.22 7.99 14.52
CA TYR A 109 14.68 8.06 14.65
C TYR A 109 15.38 7.45 13.42
N TYR A 110 14.98 6.25 13.00
CA TYR A 110 15.58 5.54 11.87
C TYR A 110 15.36 6.25 10.53
N GLN A 111 14.19 6.83 10.31
CA GLN A 111 13.95 7.67 9.14
C GLN A 111 14.81 8.92 9.14
N LYS A 112 15.07 9.52 10.32
CA LYS A 112 15.92 10.72 10.43
C LYS A 112 17.39 10.46 10.09
N ILE A 113 17.90 9.28 10.42
CA ILE A 113 19.31 8.92 10.16
C ILE A 113 19.52 8.31 8.77
N SER A 114 18.45 7.84 8.11
CA SER A 114 18.54 7.26 6.78
C SER A 114 18.67 8.32 5.69
N LYS A 115 19.54 8.08 4.71
CA LYS A 115 19.70 8.96 3.54
C LYS A 115 18.57 8.80 2.53
N VAL A 116 18.09 7.56 2.35
CA VAL A 116 16.93 7.22 1.52
C VAL A 116 15.83 6.76 2.47
N PRO A 117 14.58 7.26 2.35
CA PRO A 117 13.50 6.85 3.24
C PRO A 117 13.36 5.32 3.30
N LEU A 118 13.41 4.78 4.51
CA LEU A 118 13.33 3.34 4.75
C LEU A 118 11.92 2.85 4.45
N MET A 119 11.82 1.70 3.80
CA MET A 119 10.56 0.97 3.75
C MET A 119 10.30 0.34 5.13
N ILE A 120 9.14 0.63 5.71
CA ILE A 120 8.73 0.07 7.00
C ILE A 120 7.61 -0.94 6.76
N MET A 121 7.83 -2.17 7.22
CA MET A 121 6.92 -3.28 7.01
C MET A 121 6.56 -3.92 8.35
N THR A 122 5.35 -4.45 8.46
CA THR A 122 4.92 -5.24 9.61
C THR A 122 3.79 -6.17 9.17
N ASP A 123 3.72 -7.33 9.80
CA ASP A 123 2.69 -8.33 9.54
C ASP A 123 1.45 -8.00 10.39
N THR A 124 0.39 -7.51 9.76
CA THR A 124 -0.83 -6.97 10.44
C THR A 124 -2.12 -7.47 9.80
N GLU A 125 -2.09 -8.72 9.33
CA GLU A 125 -3.15 -9.42 8.63
C GLU A 125 -4.47 -9.50 9.41
N SER A 126 -4.40 -9.50 10.75
CA SER A 126 -5.57 -9.52 11.64
C SER A 126 -5.70 -8.25 12.49
N GLY A 127 -5.13 -7.14 12.04
CA GLY A 127 -5.12 -5.87 12.75
C GLY A 127 -3.79 -5.57 13.46
N PRO A 128 -3.52 -4.31 13.81
CA PRO A 128 -2.22 -3.92 14.35
C PRO A 128 -1.94 -4.51 15.74
N GLY A 129 -2.98 -4.85 16.53
CA GLY A 129 -2.86 -5.39 17.88
C GLY A 129 -2.31 -6.83 17.98
N ILE A 130 -2.08 -7.53 16.85
CA ILE A 130 -1.43 -8.85 16.86
C ILE A 130 0.08 -8.77 17.07
N ARG A 131 0.72 -7.68 16.63
CA ARG A 131 2.17 -7.44 16.78
C ARG A 131 2.47 -6.30 17.74
N LEU A 132 1.56 -5.33 17.86
CA LEU A 132 1.74 -4.16 18.71
C LEU A 132 0.99 -4.29 20.03
N SER A 133 1.67 -4.00 21.14
CA SER A 133 1.05 -3.76 22.44
C SER A 133 0.72 -2.27 22.61
N GLY A 134 -0.22 -1.96 23.52
CA GLY A 134 -0.60 -0.57 23.84
C GLY A 134 -1.71 0.02 22.96
N ILE A 135 -2.33 -0.77 22.09
CA ILE A 135 -3.46 -0.39 21.23
C ILE A 135 -4.59 -1.42 21.31
N GLU A 136 -5.79 -1.03 20.86
CA GLU A 136 -6.91 -1.96 20.74
C GLU A 136 -6.60 -3.10 19.75
N LYS A 137 -7.11 -4.29 20.07
CA LYS A 137 -6.93 -5.52 19.28
C LYS A 137 -7.96 -5.61 18.18
#